data_AF-A0A2I0J0B5-F1
#
_entry.id   AF-A0A2I0J0B5-F1
#
_cell.length_a   1.000
_cell.length_b   1.000
_cell.length_c   1.000
_cell.angle_alpha   90.00
_cell.angle_beta   90.00
_cell.angle_gamma   90.00
#
_symmetry.space_group_name_H-M   'P 1'
#
loop_
_entity.id
_entity.type
_entity.pdbx_description
1 polymer ?
#
loop_
_entity_poly.entity_id
_entity_poly.type
_entity_poly.pdbx_seq_one_letter_code
_entity_poly.pdbx_strand_id
1 'polypeptide(L)'
;MAILQYEPPRPVASANRSLGSSKVIFSENFRQSFRKLISRQMKLLVINLLLKLSNGWRPKRRDVNKICMNSLQIVKQFKVESLYVLCTVDIEKDFNYVQVLKVWDVLPLEDIPKMVKRLDGIYETYCNEYIDRCKEKSLDG
;
A
#
# COMPACT_ATOMS: atom_id res chain seq x y z
N MET A 1 -19.47 -44.41 -4.00
CA MET A 1 -18.73 -43.43 -3.17
C MET A 1 -17.32 -43.97 -2.94
N ALA A 2 -16.30 -43.23 -3.37
CA ALA A 2 -14.98 -43.15 -2.73
C ALA A 2 -14.17 -42.10 -3.51
N ILE A 3 -14.07 -40.92 -2.92
CA ILE A 3 -13.28 -39.79 -3.43
C ILE A 3 -11.80 -40.16 -3.22
N LEU A 4 -11.01 -40.17 -4.28
CA LEU A 4 -9.55 -40.21 -4.16
C LEU A 4 -9.09 -38.92 -3.49
N GLN A 5 -8.52 -39.04 -2.29
CA GLN A 5 -7.88 -37.95 -1.58
C GLN A 5 -6.64 -37.51 -2.36
N TYR A 6 -6.68 -36.29 -2.88
CA TYR A 6 -5.49 -35.60 -3.38
C TYR A 6 -4.70 -35.08 -2.16
N GLU A 7 -3.53 -35.68 -1.88
CA GLU A 7 -2.56 -35.09 -0.96
C GLU A 7 -1.74 -34.02 -1.69
N PRO A 8 -1.76 -32.76 -1.26
CA PRO A 8 -0.93 -31.72 -1.85
C PRO A 8 0.56 -31.98 -1.54
N PRO A 9 1.48 -31.67 -2.47
CA PRO A 9 2.91 -31.88 -2.25
C PRO A 9 3.40 -31.04 -1.07
N ARG A 10 4.21 -31.67 -0.19
CA ARG A 10 4.90 -30.99 0.91
C ARG A 10 5.72 -29.82 0.35
N PRO A 11 5.65 -28.61 0.94
CA PRO A 11 6.41 -27.47 0.44
C PRO A 11 7.90 -27.77 0.59
N VAL A 12 8.56 -27.99 -0.54
CA VAL A 12 10.01 -28.06 -0.64
C VAL A 12 10.54 -26.67 -0.29
N ALA A 13 11.30 -26.59 0.80
CA ALA A 13 12.01 -25.38 1.16
C ALA A 13 13.07 -25.05 0.09
N SER A 14 13.17 -23.75 -0.21
CA SER A 14 14.05 -23.09 -1.17
C SER A 14 13.58 -23.14 -2.64
N ALA A 15 13.01 -22.01 -3.05
CA ALA A 15 13.08 -21.57 -4.43
C ALA A 15 13.35 -20.07 -4.40
N ASN A 16 14.43 -19.68 -5.06
CA ASN A 16 14.90 -18.31 -5.25
C ASN A 16 13.73 -17.37 -5.49
N ARG A 17 13.55 -16.35 -4.62
CA ARG A 17 12.59 -15.29 -4.92
C ARG A 17 13.07 -14.62 -6.19
N SER A 18 12.33 -14.80 -7.28
CA SER A 18 12.37 -13.82 -8.36
C SER A 18 12.20 -12.46 -7.70
N LEU A 19 13.22 -11.62 -7.81
CA LEU A 19 13.19 -10.27 -7.27
C LEU A 19 12.17 -9.51 -8.12
N GLY A 20 10.90 -9.62 -7.77
CA GLY A 20 9.84 -8.81 -8.35
C GLY A 20 10.26 -7.35 -8.19
N SER A 21 10.40 -6.64 -9.31
CA SER A 21 10.78 -5.22 -9.33
C SER A 21 9.84 -4.44 -8.43
N SER A 22 10.35 -3.98 -7.29
CA SER A 22 9.62 -3.14 -6.33
C SER A 22 10.15 -1.72 -6.39
N LYS A 23 9.26 -0.75 -6.54
CA LYS A 23 9.56 0.68 -6.59
C LYS A 23 9.02 1.33 -5.32
N VAL A 24 9.77 2.26 -4.74
CA VAL A 24 9.30 3.08 -3.62
C VAL A 24 9.20 4.52 -4.10
N ILE A 25 8.03 5.13 -3.92
CA ILE A 25 7.76 6.53 -4.31
C ILE A 25 7.39 7.32 -3.07
N PHE A 26 7.96 8.51 -2.94
CA PHE A 26 7.69 9.44 -1.85
C PHE A 26 6.91 10.64 -2.37
N SER A 27 5.77 10.95 -1.76
CA SER A 27 5.05 12.18 -2.06
C SER A 27 5.85 13.41 -1.60
N GLU A 28 5.51 14.57 -2.15
CA GLU A 28 6.11 15.83 -1.71
C GLU A 28 5.75 16.16 -0.25
N ASN A 29 4.53 15.86 0.19
CA ASN A 29 4.13 16.02 1.60
C ASN A 29 5.04 15.20 2.52
N PHE A 30 5.29 13.92 2.18
CA PHE A 30 6.20 13.09 2.96
C PHE A 30 7.61 13.70 3.02
N ARG A 31 8.16 14.15 1.88
CA ARG A 31 9.50 14.75 1.85
C ARG A 31 9.57 15.97 2.77
N GLN A 32 8.54 16.81 2.76
CA GLN A 32 8.48 18.00 3.61
C GLN A 32 8.33 17.64 5.09
N SER A 33 7.39 16.77 5.43
CA SER A 33 7.16 16.32 6.82
C SER A 33 8.38 15.59 7.38
N PHE A 34 9.02 14.72 6.59
CA PHE A 34 10.22 14.00 6.98
C PHE A 34 11.42 14.93 7.21
N ARG A 35 11.59 15.96 6.38
CA ARG A 35 12.63 17.00 6.59
C ARG A 35 12.42 17.74 7.92
N LYS A 36 11.17 18.05 8.27
CA LYS A 36 10.78 18.73 9.51
C LYS A 36 10.98 17.91 10.79
N LEU A 37 11.19 16.60 10.69
CA LEU A 37 11.52 15.78 11.86
C LEU A 37 12.84 16.25 12.49
N ILE A 38 12.79 16.72 13.74
CA ILE A 38 13.98 17.21 14.45
C ILE A 38 14.82 16.04 14.96
N SER A 39 14.18 15.01 15.52
CA SER A 39 14.86 13.86 16.11
C SER A 39 15.51 12.95 15.06
N ARG A 40 16.83 12.78 15.17
CA ARG A 40 17.60 11.80 14.37
C ARG A 40 17.08 10.38 14.58
N GLN A 41 16.76 10.03 15.83
CA GLN A 41 16.20 8.72 16.17
C GLN A 41 14.87 8.50 15.44
N MET A 42 14.00 9.50 15.43
CA MET A 42 12.71 9.40 14.73
C MET A 42 12.88 9.18 13.22
N LYS A 43 13.81 9.90 12.59
CA LYS A 43 14.15 9.69 11.17
C LYS A 43 14.60 8.24 10.90
N LEU A 44 15.45 7.68 11.76
CA LEU A 44 15.92 6.30 11.64
C LEU A 44 14.79 5.29 11.81
N LEU A 45 13.87 5.51 12.76
CA LEU A 45 12.71 4.63 12.94
C LEU A 45 11.81 4.61 11.70
N VAL A 46 11.54 5.77 11.12
CA VAL A 46 10.77 5.89 9.87
C VAL A 46 11.49 5.20 8.71
N ILE A 47 12.81 5.43 8.53
CA ILE A 47 13.60 4.76 7.49
C ILE A 47 13.58 3.23 7.67
N ASN A 48 13.78 2.74 8.89
CA ASN A 48 13.77 1.31 9.19
C ASN A 48 12.41 0.66 8.90
N LEU A 49 11.31 1.36 9.20
CA LEU A 49 9.97 0.91 8.80
C LEU A 49 9.85 0.82 7.27
N LEU A 50 10.27 1.86 6.54
CA LEU A 50 10.19 1.89 5.07
C LEU A 50 11.04 0.78 4.43
N LEU A 51 12.23 0.52 4.97
CA LEU A 51 13.07 -0.59 4.54
C LEU A 51 12.37 -1.94 4.75
N LYS A 52 11.78 -2.17 5.92
CA LYS A 52 11.01 -3.40 6.19
C LYS A 52 9.85 -3.55 5.20
N LEU A 53 9.07 -2.49 4.96
CA LEU A 53 7.95 -2.52 4.03
C LEU A 53 8.40 -2.81 2.59
N SER A 54 9.47 -2.17 2.13
CA SER A 54 10.05 -2.40 0.80
C SER A 54 10.59 -3.83 0.61
N ASN A 55 11.05 -4.45 1.70
CA ASN A 55 11.52 -5.84 1.70
C ASN A 55 10.38 -6.87 1.85
N GLY A 56 9.12 -6.44 1.65
CA GLY A 56 7.96 -7.31 1.62
C GLY A 56 7.42 -7.68 3.00
N TRP A 57 7.80 -6.95 4.06
CA TRP A 57 7.18 -7.15 5.37
C TRP A 57 5.68 -6.82 5.32
N ARG A 58 4.85 -7.79 5.72
CA ARG A 58 3.38 -7.69 5.74
C ARG A 58 2.89 -8.01 7.15
N PRO A 59 2.64 -7.02 8.02
CA PRO A 59 2.07 -7.31 9.32
C PRO A 59 0.67 -7.90 9.17
N LYS A 60 0.37 -8.92 9.98
CA LYS A 60 -0.95 -9.57 9.99
C LYS A 60 -2.02 -8.51 10.28
N ARG A 61 -3.09 -8.50 9.49
CA ARG A 61 -4.27 -7.67 9.75
C ARG A 61 -4.77 -8.03 11.15
N ARG A 62 -4.71 -7.08 12.09
CA ARG A 62 -5.58 -7.16 13.25
C ARG A 62 -6.95 -6.81 12.73
N ASP A 63 -7.89 -7.74 12.84
CA ASP A 63 -9.29 -7.51 12.48
C ASP A 63 -9.78 -6.27 13.19
N VAL A 64 -9.97 -5.21 12.43
CA VAL A 64 -10.77 -4.06 12.85
C VAL A 64 -11.94 -4.07 11.88
N ASN A 65 -13.03 -4.73 12.28
CA ASN A 65 -14.34 -4.60 11.66
C ASN A 65 -14.68 -3.12 11.47
N LYS A 66 -14.47 -2.56 10.27
CA LYS A 66 -14.98 -1.24 9.86
C LYS A 66 -15.30 -1.23 8.36
N ILE A 67 -16.58 -1.50 8.09
CA ILE A 67 -17.48 -0.88 7.10
C ILE A 67 -16.78 -0.18 5.92
N CYS A 68 -17.05 -0.67 4.71
CA CYS A 68 -16.74 -0.03 3.42
C CYS A 68 -17.34 1.38 3.35
N MET A 69 -16.57 2.42 3.02
CA MET A 69 -16.72 3.04 1.69
C MET A 69 -15.54 3.90 1.13
N ASN A 70 -14.39 4.07 1.80
CA ASN A 70 -13.38 5.09 1.40
C ASN A 70 -11.93 4.57 1.24
N SER A 71 -11.03 5.43 0.71
CA SER A 71 -9.58 5.19 0.50
C SER A 71 -8.83 4.68 1.74
N LEU A 72 -9.40 4.86 2.93
CA LEU A 72 -8.97 4.25 4.20
C LEU A 72 -8.73 2.74 4.14
N GLN A 73 -9.43 2.01 3.28
CA GLN A 73 -9.22 0.56 3.12
C GLN A 73 -7.94 0.22 2.34
N ILE A 74 -7.49 1.14 1.49
CA ILE A 74 -6.31 0.98 0.62
C ILE A 74 -5.07 1.58 1.31
N VAL A 75 -5.25 2.70 2.02
CA VAL A 75 -4.19 3.39 2.76
C VAL A 75 -3.83 2.62 4.02
N LYS A 76 -2.62 2.05 4.03
CA LYS A 76 -2.02 1.43 5.20
C LYS A 76 -1.45 2.50 6.12
N GLN A 77 -1.60 2.28 7.42
CA GLN A 77 -1.14 3.19 8.47
C GLN A 77 -0.22 2.43 9.43
N PHE A 78 0.96 2.98 9.66
CA PHE A 78 1.96 2.38 10.54
C PHE A 78 2.36 3.38 11.62
N LYS A 79 2.06 3.07 12.87
CA LYS A 79 2.48 3.87 14.02
C LYS A 79 4.00 3.75 14.20
N VAL A 80 4.66 4.90 14.32
CA VAL A 80 6.06 5.06 14.69
C VAL A 80 6.08 6.06 15.83
N GLU A 81 6.24 5.60 17.07
CA GLU A 81 6.11 6.44 18.28
C GLU A 81 4.81 7.26 18.28
N SER A 82 4.90 8.60 18.26
CA SER A 82 3.76 9.52 18.24
C SER A 82 3.23 9.85 16.83
N LEU A 83 3.91 9.39 15.77
CA LEU A 83 3.54 9.68 14.37
C LEU A 83 3.05 8.43 13.65
N TYR A 84 2.48 8.65 12.48
CA TYR A 84 2.00 7.62 11.58
C TYR A 84 2.59 7.81 10.19
N VAL A 85 3.08 6.70 9.61
CA VAL A 85 3.45 6.63 8.20
C VAL A 85 2.26 6.08 7.42
N LEU A 86 1.80 6.86 6.44
CA LEU A 86 0.69 6.49 5.56
C LEU A 86 1.24 6.07 4.20
N CYS A 87 0.84 4.90 3.70
CA CYS A 87 1.27 4.43 2.39
C CYS A 87 0.23 3.54 1.71
N THR A 88 0.27 3.48 0.38
CA THR A 88 -0.46 2.49 -0.41
C THR A 88 0.51 1.54 -1.09
N VAL A 89 -0.01 0.39 -1.51
CA VAL A 89 0.74 -0.57 -2.33
C VAL A 89 -0.06 -0.74 -3.61
N ASP A 90 0.48 -0.21 -4.69
CA ASP A 90 -0.12 -0.22 -6.01
C ASP A 90 0.64 -1.21 -6.92
N ILE A 91 0.05 -1.52 -8.08
CA ILE A 91 0.66 -2.36 -9.10
C ILE A 91 0.64 -1.56 -10.40
N GLU A 92 1.81 -1.18 -10.89
CA GLU A 92 1.98 -0.57 -12.21
C GLU A 92 2.25 -1.68 -13.22
N LYS A 93 1.52 -1.68 -14.35
CA LYS A 93 1.80 -2.56 -15.49
C LYS A 93 2.34 -1.69 -16.62
N ASP A 94 3.61 -1.89 -16.92
CA ASP A 94 4.24 -1.36 -18.14
C ASP A 94 4.54 -2.57 -19.06
N PHE A 95 5.79 -3.06 -19.09
CA PHE A 95 6.13 -4.35 -19.70
C PHE A 95 6.05 -5.54 -18.73
N ASN A 96 6.18 -5.28 -17.42
CA ASN A 96 6.06 -6.24 -16.33
C ASN A 96 5.23 -5.63 -15.20
N TYR A 97 4.70 -6.48 -14.32
CA TYR A 97 4.02 -6.02 -13.10
C TYR A 97 5.06 -5.56 -12.06
N VAL A 98 5.06 -4.27 -11.76
CA VAL A 98 5.93 -3.65 -10.77
C VAL A 98 5.09 -3.32 -9.53
N GLN A 99 5.52 -3.77 -8.36
CA GLN A 99 4.90 -3.36 -7.11
C GLN A 99 5.40 -1.96 -6.72
N VAL A 100 4.49 -1.04 -6.43
CA VAL A 100 4.85 0.33 -6.05
C VAL A 100 4.39 0.61 -4.63
N LEU A 101 5.35 0.80 -3.70
CA LEU A 101 5.09 1.31 -2.37
C LEU A 101 5.07 2.84 -2.42
N LYS A 102 3.88 3.43 -2.39
CA LYS A 102 3.72 4.89 -2.39
C LYS A 102 3.55 5.40 -0.97
N VAL A 103 4.53 6.15 -0.50
CA VAL A 103 4.54 6.77 0.82
C VAL A 103 3.91 8.15 0.71
N TRP A 104 2.76 8.32 1.34
CA TRP A 104 1.97 9.52 1.26
C TRP A 104 2.46 10.58 2.22
N ASP A 105 2.70 10.26 3.50
CA ASP A 105 3.16 11.25 4.48
C ASP A 105 3.60 10.59 5.80
N VAL A 106 4.23 11.38 6.67
CA VAL A 106 4.52 11.06 8.07
C VAL A 106 3.99 12.19 8.96
N LEU A 107 2.95 11.91 9.75
CA LEU A 107 2.18 12.96 10.44
C LEU A 107 1.60 12.47 11.78
N PRO A 108 1.21 13.38 12.69
CA PRO A 108 0.50 13.02 13.90
C PRO A 108 -0.90 12.46 13.60
N LEU A 109 -1.50 11.78 14.58
CA LEU A 109 -2.80 11.13 14.44
C LEU A 109 -3.92 12.11 14.03
N GLU A 110 -3.91 13.33 14.58
CA GLU A 110 -4.94 14.33 14.30
C GLU A 110 -5.02 14.76 12.82
N ASP A 111 -3.92 14.67 12.08
CA ASP A 111 -3.85 15.10 10.68
C ASP A 111 -4.24 13.98 9.70
N ILE A 112 -4.41 12.74 10.17
CA ILE A 112 -4.74 11.58 9.32
C ILE A 112 -6.07 11.77 8.58
N PRO A 113 -7.18 12.17 9.23
CA PRO A 113 -8.45 12.36 8.52
C PRO A 113 -8.36 13.38 7.40
N LYS A 114 -7.60 14.47 7.61
CA LYS A 114 -7.36 15.51 6.60
C LYS A 114 -6.59 14.95 5.41
N MET A 115 -5.56 14.14 5.66
CA MET A 115 -4.77 13.51 4.60
C MET A 115 -5.60 12.49 3.81
N VAL A 116 -6.31 11.60 4.51
CA VAL A 116 -7.21 10.62 3.90
C VAL A 116 -8.26 11.29 3.02
N LYS A 117 -8.91 12.35 3.48
CA LYS A 117 -9.92 13.07 2.68
C LYS A 117 -9.35 13.63 1.37
N ARG A 118 -8.07 14.06 1.38
CA ARG A 118 -7.38 14.49 0.15
C ARG A 118 -7.11 13.32 -0.78
N LEU A 119 -6.81 12.14 -0.24
CA LEU A 119 -6.65 10.92 -1.02
C LEU A 119 -7.99 10.45 -1.59
N ASP A 120 -9.08 10.52 -0.83
CA ASP A 120 -10.43 10.21 -1.32
C ASP A 120 -10.74 11.01 -2.59
N GLY A 121 -10.47 12.31 -2.63
CA GLY A 121 -10.67 13.12 -3.84
C GLY A 121 -9.82 12.67 -5.04
N ILE A 122 -8.61 12.16 -4.82
CA ILE A 122 -7.76 11.61 -5.89
C ILE A 122 -8.31 10.27 -6.39
N TYR A 123 -8.75 9.40 -5.47
CA TYR A 123 -9.26 8.08 -5.80
C TYR A 123 -10.68 8.13 -6.38
N GLU A 124 -11.52 9.09 -5.99
CA GLU A 124 -12.86 9.30 -6.55
C GLU A 124 -12.79 9.68 -8.03
N THR A 125 -11.88 10.59 -8.40
CA THR A 125 -11.60 10.91 -9.81
C THR A 125 -11.13 9.68 -10.58
N TYR A 126 -10.20 8.90 -10.01
CA TYR A 126 -9.68 7.68 -10.64
C TYR A 126 -10.75 6.59 -10.80
N CYS A 127 -11.61 6.40 -9.79
CA CYS A 127 -12.69 5.42 -9.85
C CYS A 127 -13.77 5.80 -10.87
N ASN A 128 -14.17 7.07 -10.94
CA ASN A 128 -15.17 7.51 -11.90
C ASN A 128 -14.68 7.34 -13.34
N GLU A 129 -13.46 7.80 -13.65
CA GLU A 129 -12.86 7.60 -14.98
C GLU A 129 -12.71 6.12 -15.34
N TYR A 130 -12.30 5.27 -14.39
CA TYR A 130 -12.16 3.84 -14.62
C TYR A 130 -13.52 3.15 -14.86
N ILE A 131 -14.52 3.48 -14.05
CA ILE A 131 -15.89 2.96 -14.19
C ILE A 131 -16.48 3.41 -15.54
N ASP A 132 -16.28 4.66 -15.94
CA ASP A 132 -16.84 5.18 -17.19
C ASP A 132 -16.16 4.57 -18.41
N ARG A 133 -14.85 4.31 -18.38
CA ARG A 133 -14.17 3.51 -19.41
C ARG A 133 -14.66 2.07 -19.49
N CYS A 134 -15.08 1.47 -18.36
CA CYS A 134 -15.71 0.14 -18.39
C CYS A 134 -17.15 0.15 -18.93
N LYS A 135 -17.83 1.30 -18.91
CA LYS A 135 -19.17 1.46 -19.50
C LYS A 135 -19.13 1.79 -20.99
N GLU A 136 -17.98 2.22 -21.51
CA GLU A 136 -17.74 2.38 -22.93
C GLU A 136 -17.67 0.99 -23.58
N LYS A 137 -18.84 0.48 -24.00
CA LYS A 137 -18.93 -0.77 -24.76
C LYS A 137 -18.06 -0.63 -26.01
N SER A 138 -17.12 -1.55 -26.23
CA SER A 138 -16.57 -1.74 -27.56
C SER A 138 -17.72 -2.11 -28.51
N LEU A 139 -18.01 -1.27 -29.48
CA LEU A 139 -18.95 -1.55 -30.56
C LEU A 139 -18.34 -2.41 -31.68
N ASP A 140 -17.23 -3.11 -31.42
CA ASP A 140 -16.64 -4.07 -32.34
C ASP A 140 -16.68 -5.47 -31.72
N GLY A 141 -17.71 -6.23 -32.12
CA GLY A 141 -17.96 -7.62 -31.72
C GLY A 141 -19.34 -8.08 -32.14
#